data_AF-A0A2V5UL51-F1
#
_entry.id   AF-A0A2V5UL51-F1
#
_cell.length_a   1.000
_cell.length_b   1.000
_cell.length_c   1.000
_cell.angle_alpha   90.00
_cell.angle_beta   90.00
_cell.angle_gamma   90.00
#
_symmetry.space_group_name_H-M   'P 1'
#
loop_
_entity.id
_entity.type
_entity.pdbx_description
1 polymer ?
#
loop_
_entity_poly.entity_id
_entity_poly.type
_entity_poly.pdbx_seq_one_letter_code
_entity_poly.pdbx_strand_id
1 'polypeptide(L)'
;MKNNLVSLPSGTVLNLDLVAYVAVLPGAADRRKKMRVVFGFAGPGGAAANMQLDEEDSSVLVSALAERGVDVAALRESILTRK
;
A
#
# COMPACT_ATOMS: atom_id res chain seq x y z
N MET A 1 3.90 -3.37 22.43
CA MET A 1 3.13 -3.28 21.16
C MET A 1 4.03 -3.79 20.06
N LYS A 2 3.61 -4.77 19.25
CA LYS A 2 4.36 -5.15 18.04
C LYS A 2 4.11 -4.04 17.02
N ASN A 3 5.15 -3.33 16.59
CA ASN A 3 5.00 -2.33 15.53
C ASN A 3 4.64 -3.05 14.24
N ASN A 4 3.56 -2.65 13.56
CA ASN A 4 3.16 -3.24 12.29
C ASN A 4 3.99 -2.67 11.12
N LEU A 5 5.30 -2.92 11.17
CA LEU A 5 6.22 -2.49 10.13
C LEU A 5 6.25 -3.48 8.97
N VAL A 6 6.33 -2.96 7.75
CA VAL A 6 6.54 -3.71 6.51
C VAL A 6 7.72 -3.11 5.78
N SER A 7 8.72 -3.93 5.48
CA SER A 7 9.82 -3.54 4.60
C SER A 7 9.43 -3.86 3.16
N LEU A 8 9.51 -2.86 2.29
CA LEU A 8 9.27 -3.00 0.87
C LEU A 8 10.58 -3.27 0.11
N PRO A 9 10.53 -3.95 -1.05
CA PRO A 9 11.67 -4.19 -1.94
C PRO A 9 12.45 -2.93 -2.32
N SER A 10 11.76 -1.79 -2.46
CA SER A 10 12.41 -0.49 -2.72
C SER A 10 13.29 0.04 -1.57
N GLY A 11 13.32 -0.65 -0.42
CA GLY A 11 13.98 -0.17 0.81
C GLY A 11 13.08 0.74 1.66
N THR A 12 11.84 0.99 1.21
CA THR A 12 10.87 1.77 1.97
C THR A 12 10.36 0.96 3.17
N VAL A 13 10.30 1.57 4.35
CA VAL A 13 9.67 0.96 5.54
C VAL A 13 8.34 1.65 5.82
N LEU A 14 7.27 0.87 5.85
CA LEU A 14 5.91 1.33 6.11
C LEU A 14 5.46 0.96 7.51
N ASN A 15 4.89 1.93 8.24
CA ASN A 15 4.14 1.64 9.47
C ASN A 15 2.65 1.53 9.15
N LEU A 16 2.12 0.30 9.16
CA LEU A 16 0.71 0.04 8.86
C LEU A 16 -0.24 0.63 9.91
N ASP A 17 0.23 0.86 11.14
CA ASP A 17 -0.58 1.50 12.19
C ASP A 17 -0.93 2.96 11.84
N LEU A 18 -0.21 3.57 10.90
CA LEU A 18 -0.44 4.92 10.41
C LEU A 18 -1.15 4.95 9.05
N VAL A 19 -1.42 3.80 8.43
CA VAL A 19 -2.11 3.74 7.14
C VAL A 19 -3.60 3.95 7.36
N ALA A 20 -4.16 4.99 6.75
CA ALA A 20 -5.58 5.25 6.76
C ALA A 20 -6.31 4.41 5.71
N TYR A 21 -5.80 4.40 4.47
CA TYR A 21 -6.34 3.55 3.42
C TYR A 21 -5.31 3.26 2.32
N VAL A 22 -5.56 2.19 1.58
CA VAL A 22 -4.81 1.80 0.38
C VAL A 22 -5.78 1.72 -0.78
N ALA A 23 -5.42 2.31 -1.91
CA ALA A 23 -6.25 2.34 -3.10
C ALA A 23 -5.44 2.04 -4.35
N VAL A 24 -6.10 1.44 -5.35
CA VAL A 24 -5.53 1.21 -6.67
C VAL A 24 -5.52 2.53 -7.44
N LEU A 25 -4.44 2.80 -8.18
CA LEU A 25 -4.40 3.98 -9.05
C LEU A 25 -5.25 3.74 -10.30
N PRO A 26 -6.01 4.75 -10.78
CA PRO A 26 -6.70 4.66 -12.07
C PRO A 26 -5.71 4.38 -13.20
N GLY A 27 -6.03 3.41 -14.05
CA GLY A 27 -5.12 2.98 -15.12
C GLY A 27 -3.81 2.34 -14.62
N ALA A 28 -3.81 1.78 -13.40
CA ALA A 28 -2.64 1.11 -12.82
C ALA A 28 -2.01 0.07 -13.77
N ALA A 29 -2.81 -0.58 -14.62
CA ALA A 29 -2.33 -1.54 -15.63
C ALA A 29 -1.15 -0.99 -16.46
N ASP A 30 -1.25 0.26 -16.91
CA ASP A 30 -0.26 0.88 -17.81
C ASP A 30 0.72 1.81 -17.07
N ARG A 31 0.62 1.88 -15.74
CA ARG A 31 1.48 2.71 -14.91
C ARG A 31 2.59 1.90 -14.27
N ARG A 32 3.74 2.56 -14.08
CA ARG A 32 4.82 2.05 -13.22
C ARG A 32 4.37 1.95 -11.76
N LYS A 33 3.57 2.90 -11.30
CA LYS A 33 2.99 2.91 -9.95
C LYS A 33 1.57 2.34 -9.99
N LYS A 34 1.30 1.34 -9.14
CA LYS A 34 0.06 0.56 -9.13
C LYS A 34 -0.89 0.98 -8.02
N MET A 35 -0.36 1.25 -6.83
CA MET A 35 -1.15 1.56 -5.65
C MET A 35 -0.78 2.90 -5.04
N ARG A 36 -1.74 3.50 -4.33
CA ARG A 36 -1.57 4.64 -3.44
C ARG A 36 -1.83 4.20 -2.01
N VAL A 37 -0.90 4.51 -1.11
CA VAL A 37 -1.04 4.38 0.34
C VAL A 37 -1.24 5.77 0.91
N VAL A 38 -2.26 5.95 1.74
CA VAL A 38 -2.55 7.22 2.41
C VAL A 38 -2.43 7.03 3.92
N PHE A 39 -1.71 7.95 4.57
CA PHE A 39 -1.45 7.89 6.00
C PHE A 39 -2.37 8.85 6.77
N GLY A 40 -2.80 8.43 7.95
CA GLY A 40 -3.83 9.11 8.74
C GLY A 40 -3.42 10.48 9.29
N PHE A 41 -2.13 10.73 9.52
CA PHE A 41 -1.68 12.00 10.09
C PHE A 41 -0.23 12.34 9.69
N ALA A 42 -0.03 13.51 9.06
CA ALA A 42 1.28 14.14 8.92
C ALA A 42 1.30 15.45 9.74
N GLY A 43 1.30 15.33 11.07
CA GLY A 43 1.54 16.43 12.01
C GLY A 43 0.50 17.58 12.04
N PRO A 44 0.73 18.60 12.89
CA PRO A 44 -0.14 19.78 13.00
C PRO A 44 0.04 20.63 11.73
N GLY A 45 -0.95 20.60 10.83
CA GLY A 45 -0.90 21.25 9.51
C GLY A 45 -1.51 20.40 8.39
N GLY A 46 -1.65 19.09 8.60
CA GLY A 46 -2.73 18.27 8.05
C GLY A 46 -2.77 18.05 6.53
N ALA A 47 -1.65 18.03 5.81
CA ALA A 47 -1.64 17.44 4.48
C ALA A 47 -1.63 15.91 4.61
N ALA A 48 -2.60 15.21 4.02
CA ALA A 48 -2.54 13.76 3.95
C ALA A 48 -1.28 13.34 3.18
N ALA A 49 -0.30 12.78 3.88
CA ALA A 49 0.84 12.15 3.23
C ALA A 49 0.32 10.94 2.46
N ASN A 50 0.67 10.86 1.18
CA ASN A 50 0.41 9.68 0.38
C ASN A 50 1.67 9.28 -0.38
N MET A 51 1.80 7.98 -0.59
CA MET A 51 2.89 7.38 -1.33
C MET A 51 2.32 6.51 -2.44
N GLN A 52 3.02 6.47 -3.58
CA GLN A 52 2.67 5.58 -4.68
C GLN A 52 3.68 4.45 -4.79
N LEU A 53 3.18 3.22 -4.79
CA LEU A 53 3.98 1.99 -4.85
C LEU A 53 3.97 1.44 -6.27
N ASP A 54 5.11 0.89 -6.70
CA ASP A 54 5.16 0.10 -7.93
C ASP A 54 4.65 -1.32 -7.67
N GLU A 55 4.71 -2.16 -8.70
CA GLU A 55 4.14 -3.50 -8.67
C GLU A 55 4.75 -4.41 -7.60
N GLU A 56 6.08 -4.38 -7.44
CA GLU A 56 6.79 -5.21 -6.48
C GLU A 56 6.44 -4.80 -5.04
N ASP A 57 6.56 -3.50 -4.75
CA ASP A 57 6.18 -2.94 -3.45
C ASP A 57 4.69 -3.16 -3.14
N SER A 58 3.81 -3.02 -4.15
CA SER A 58 2.37 -3.25 -4.01
C SER A 58 2.06 -4.71 -3.64
N SER A 59 2.75 -5.67 -4.26
CA SER A 59 2.58 -7.10 -3.99
C SER A 59 2.97 -7.46 -2.55
N VAL A 60 4.08 -6.92 -2.05
CA VAL A 60 4.53 -7.12 -0.67
C VAL A 60 3.56 -6.48 0.31
N LEU A 61 3.10 -5.25 0.06
CA LEU A 61 2.10 -4.60 0.90
C LEU A 61 0.80 -5.41 0.97
N VAL A 62 0.28 -5.86 -0.17
CA VAL A 62 -0.96 -6.66 -0.24
C VAL A 62 -0.81 -7.99 0.51
N SER A 63 0.35 -8.63 0.42
CA SER A 63 0.64 -9.85 1.18
C SER A 63 0.67 -9.58 2.69
N ALA A 64 1.34 -8.50 3.11
CA ALA A 64 1.41 -8.11 4.51
C ALA A 64 0.04 -7.74 5.11
N LEU A 65 -0.85 -7.12 4.33
CA LEU A 65 -2.22 -6.84 4.73
C LEU A 65 -3.05 -8.13 4.87
N ALA A 66 -2.90 -9.08 3.94
CA ALA A 66 -3.58 -10.37 4.00
C ALA A 66 -3.18 -11.18 5.24
N GLU A 67 -1.88 -11.22 5.58
CA GLU A 67 -1.36 -11.88 6.79
C GLU A 67 -1.95 -11.31 8.09
N ARG A 68 -2.43 -10.06 8.05
CA ARG A 68 -3.07 -9.35 9.16
C ARG A 68 -4.59 -9.48 9.15
N GLY A 69 -5.14 -10.30 8.26
CA GLY A 69 -6.58 -10.57 8.17
C GLY A 69 -7.37 -9.49 7.45
N VAL A 70 -6.72 -8.56 6.74
CA VAL A 70 -7.41 -7.58 5.89
C VAL A 70 -7.89 -8.30 4.63
N ASP A 71 -9.16 -8.08 4.26
CA ASP A 71 -9.65 -8.52 2.96
C ASP A 71 -9.01 -7.67 1.86
N VAL A 72 -8.17 -8.34 1.06
CA VAL A 72 -7.41 -7.73 -0.03
C VAL A 72 -7.81 -8.29 -1.40
N ALA A 73 -8.95 -8.98 -1.52
CA ALA A 73 -9.37 -9.60 -2.78
C ALA A 73 -9.39 -8.58 -3.94
N ALA A 74 -10.02 -7.43 -3.73
CA ALA A 74 -10.09 -6.34 -4.72
C ALA A 74 -8.70 -5.76 -5.05
N LEU A 75 -7.80 -5.68 -4.07
CA LEU A 75 -6.43 -5.19 -4.27
C LEU A 75 -5.61 -6.21 -5.08
N ARG A 76 -5.76 -7.51 -4.78
CA ARG A 76 -5.08 -8.59 -5.51
C ARG A 76 -5.54 -8.67 -6.96
N GLU A 77 -6.84 -8.64 -7.22
CA GLU A 77 -7.38 -8.66 -8.58
C GLU A 77 -6.81 -7.52 -9.44
N SER A 78 -6.64 -6.34 -8.85
CA SER A 78 -6.10 -5.18 -9.55
C SER A 78 -4.60 -5.29 -9.90
N ILE A 79 -3.85 -6.09 -9.14
CA ILE A 79 -2.43 -6.34 -9.38
C ILE A 79 -2.26 -7.53 -10.34
N LEU A 80 -3.10 -8.56 -10.18
CA LEU A 80 -3.02 -9.84 -10.89
C LEU A 80 -3.75 -9.88 -12.22
N THR A 81 -4.43 -8.82 -12.67
CA THR A 81 -5.21 -8.80 -13.93
C THR A 81 -4.37 -8.96 -15.21
N ARG A 82 -3.12 -9.44 -15.10
CA ARG A 82 -2.35 -10.07 -16.17
C ARG A 82 -1.67 -11.34 -15.66
N LYS A 83 -2.36 -12.48 -15.78
CA LYS A 83 -1.73 -13.71 -16.26
C LYS A 83 -2.49 -14.18 -17.48
#